data_AF-A0A6A3G412-F1
#
_entry.id   AF-A0A6A3G412-F1
#
_cell.length_a   1.000
_cell.length_b   1.000
_cell.length_c   1.000
_cell.angle_alpha   90.00
_cell.angle_beta   90.00
_cell.angle_gamma   90.00
#
_symmetry.space_group_name_H-M   'P 1'
#
loop_
_entity.id
_entity.type
_entity.pdbx_description
1 polymer ?
#
loop_
_entity_poly.entity_id
_entity_poly.type
_entity_poly.pdbx_seq_one_letter_code
_entity_poly.pdbx_strand_id
1 'polypeptide(L)'
;VKASGTHDHALSEHQWYNYAENRRIEDPRLREDVAVMSKAGAKPKGILSYVRAKTGKRTALKDIHNMIHGAKKTFRGGRSDAERAIAVLDEFIESAPGNTAEFIVDSESDVWTRRMTPT
;
A
#
# COMPACT_ATOMS: atom_id res chain seq x y z
N VAL A 1 19.38 -4.36 -41.89
CA VAL A 1 20.29 -4.38 -40.72
C VAL A 1 19.82 -5.50 -39.80
N LYS A 2 20.53 -6.64 -39.75
CA LYS A 2 20.28 -7.65 -38.71
C LYS A 2 21.13 -7.26 -37.51
N ALA A 3 20.50 -6.86 -36.41
CA ALA A 3 21.21 -6.64 -35.16
C ALA A 3 21.63 -8.02 -34.61
N SER A 4 22.90 -8.40 -34.77
CA SER A 4 23.47 -9.51 -34.01
C SER A 4 24.00 -8.94 -32.70
N GLY A 5 23.16 -8.95 -31.66
CA GLY A 5 23.59 -8.63 -30.31
C GLY A 5 24.33 -9.82 -29.72
N THR A 6 25.65 -9.80 -29.75
CA THR A 6 26.46 -10.70 -28.92
C THR A 6 26.16 -10.34 -27.47
N HIS A 7 25.50 -11.23 -26.73
CA HIS A 7 25.20 -11.01 -25.32
C HIS A 7 26.48 -11.21 -24.50
N ASP A 8 27.00 -10.17 -23.84
CA ASP A 8 28.21 -10.19 -22.99
C ASP A 8 28.07 -11.00 -21.69
N HIS A 9 27.01 -11.79 -21.56
CA HIS A 9 26.77 -12.64 -20.40
C HIS A 9 25.96 -13.88 -20.79
N ALA A 10 26.23 -14.99 -20.13
CA ALA A 10 25.44 -16.21 -20.29
C ALA A 10 24.03 -15.98 -19.77
N LEU A 11 23.04 -16.00 -20.66
CA LEU A 11 21.62 -16.02 -20.30
C LEU A 11 21.32 -17.34 -19.58
N SER A 12 21.42 -17.33 -18.26
CA SER A 12 21.06 -18.48 -17.44
C SER A 12 19.56 -18.48 -17.16
N GLU A 13 18.96 -19.67 -17.08
CA GLU A 13 17.58 -19.85 -16.61
C GLU A 13 17.38 -19.19 -15.22
N HIS A 14 18.42 -19.20 -14.39
CA HIS A 14 18.44 -18.50 -13.12
C HIS A 14 18.24 -16.98 -13.27
N GLN A 15 18.91 -16.32 -14.22
CA GLN A 15 18.69 -14.89 -14.51
C GLN A 15 17.30 -14.63 -15.06
N TRP A 16 16.81 -15.49 -15.96
CA TRP A 16 15.47 -15.36 -16.54
C TRP A 16 14.38 -15.28 -15.46
N TYR A 17 14.36 -16.22 -14.51
CA TYR A 17 13.33 -16.19 -13.44
C TYR A 17 13.47 -15.01 -12.47
N ASN A 18 14.60 -14.32 -12.43
CA ASN A 18 14.82 -13.21 -11.51
C ASN A 18 14.35 -11.84 -12.06
N TYR A 19 14.07 -11.75 -13.37
CA TYR A 19 13.46 -10.55 -13.94
C TYR A 19 12.18 -10.19 -13.20
N ALA A 20 11.99 -8.88 -12.94
CA ALA A 20 10.88 -8.39 -12.13
C ALA A 20 9.51 -8.78 -12.72
N GLU A 21 9.41 -8.79 -14.04
CA GLU A 21 8.22 -9.21 -14.80
C GLU A 21 7.89 -10.68 -14.54
N ASN A 22 8.90 -11.55 -14.60
CA ASN A 22 8.74 -12.98 -14.37
C ASN A 22 8.38 -13.31 -12.91
N ARG A 23 8.88 -12.51 -11.96
CA ARG A 23 8.51 -12.62 -10.53
C ARG A 23 7.16 -11.99 -10.19
N ARG A 24 6.58 -11.16 -11.07
CA ARG A 24 5.36 -10.39 -10.78
C ARG A 24 4.14 -11.29 -10.63
N ILE A 25 3.33 -11.01 -9.62
CA ILE A 25 2.03 -11.63 -9.39
C ILE A 25 0.94 -10.69 -9.95
N GLU A 26 0.27 -11.13 -11.00
CA GLU A 26 -0.80 -10.36 -11.66
C GLU A 26 -2.19 -10.87 -11.33
N ASP A 27 -2.31 -12.13 -10.90
CA ASP A 27 -3.58 -12.75 -10.53
C ASP A 27 -4.31 -11.90 -9.47
N PRO A 28 -5.47 -11.29 -9.82
CA PRO A 28 -6.21 -10.43 -8.91
C PRO A 28 -6.68 -11.16 -7.65
N ARG A 29 -7.07 -12.43 -7.77
CA ARG A 29 -7.54 -13.23 -6.63
C ARG A 29 -6.42 -13.49 -5.64
N LEU A 30 -5.22 -13.78 -6.15
CA LEU A 30 -4.06 -13.99 -5.30
C LEU A 30 -3.62 -12.69 -4.61
N ARG A 31 -3.78 -11.55 -5.26
CA ARG A 31 -3.52 -10.23 -4.66
C ARG A 31 -4.53 -9.93 -3.54
N GLU A 32 -5.78 -10.30 -3.72
CA GLU A 32 -6.82 -10.22 -2.69
C GLU A 32 -6.51 -11.12 -1.49
N ASP A 33 -6.12 -12.39 -1.73
CA ASP A 33 -5.67 -13.30 -0.67
C ASP A 33 -4.54 -12.68 0.17
N VAL A 34 -3.55 -12.05 -0.48
CA VAL A 34 -2.44 -11.35 0.20
C VAL A 34 -2.94 -10.18 1.04
N ALA A 35 -3.92 -9.43 0.54
CA ALA A 35 -4.53 -8.34 1.27
C ALA A 35 -5.26 -8.85 2.53
N VAL A 36 -6.04 -9.92 2.41
CA VAL A 36 -6.74 -10.58 3.52
C VAL A 36 -5.77 -11.12 4.57
N MET A 37 -4.74 -11.88 4.16
CA MET A 37 -3.73 -12.42 5.06
C MET A 37 -2.98 -11.31 5.80
N SER A 38 -2.61 -10.23 5.10
CA SER A 38 -1.94 -9.10 5.74
C SER A 38 -2.85 -8.38 6.73
N LYS A 39 -4.14 -8.23 6.42
CA LYS A 39 -5.14 -7.64 7.33
C LYS A 39 -5.35 -8.50 8.57
N ALA A 40 -5.29 -9.82 8.43
CA ALA A 40 -5.33 -10.78 9.52
C ALA A 40 -4.01 -10.85 10.34
N GLY A 41 -3.00 -10.04 10.02
CA GLY A 41 -1.74 -9.97 10.76
C GLY A 41 -0.70 -11.02 10.38
N ALA A 42 -0.88 -11.73 9.26
CA ALA A 42 0.13 -12.69 8.80
C ALA A 42 1.46 -12.00 8.47
N LYS A 43 2.57 -12.62 8.89
CA LYS A 43 3.92 -12.09 8.63
C LYS A 43 4.25 -12.18 7.13
N PRO A 44 4.95 -11.19 6.54
CA PRO A 44 5.31 -11.19 5.12
C PRO A 44 6.04 -12.46 4.64
N LYS A 45 6.86 -13.08 5.48
CA LYS A 45 7.54 -14.35 5.16
C LYS A 45 6.55 -15.52 4.99
N GLY A 46 5.50 -15.58 5.80
CA GLY A 46 4.46 -16.62 5.68
C GLY A 46 3.63 -16.42 4.42
N ILE A 47 3.28 -15.16 4.13
CA ILE A 47 2.59 -14.79 2.89
C ILE A 47 3.45 -15.16 1.66
N LEU A 48 4.76 -14.91 1.71
CA LEU A 48 5.69 -15.30 0.65
C LEU A 48 5.67 -16.81 0.38
N SER A 49 5.71 -17.63 1.43
CA SER A 49 5.65 -19.09 1.31
C SER A 49 4.35 -19.54 0.63
N TYR A 50 3.20 -18.97 1.03
CA TYR A 50 1.91 -19.24 0.40
C TYR A 50 1.91 -18.88 -1.09
N VAL A 51 2.37 -17.67 -1.44
CA VAL A 51 2.40 -17.19 -2.83
C VAL A 51 3.29 -18.08 -3.70
N ARG A 52 4.44 -18.51 -3.20
CA ARG A 52 5.34 -19.44 -3.91
C ARG A 52 4.68 -20.80 -4.10
N ALA A 53 4.03 -21.33 -3.07
CA ALA A 53 3.32 -22.61 -3.17
C ALA A 53 2.19 -22.57 -4.21
N LYS A 54 1.46 -21.44 -4.30
CA LYS A 54 0.32 -21.29 -5.21
C LYS A 54 0.71 -20.99 -6.66
N THR A 55 1.89 -20.40 -6.91
CA THR A 55 2.29 -19.95 -8.26
C THR A 55 3.53 -20.63 -8.84
N GLY A 56 4.36 -21.26 -8.01
CA GLY A 56 5.68 -21.76 -8.43
C GLY A 56 6.70 -20.68 -8.78
N LYS A 57 6.31 -19.39 -8.78
CA LYS A 57 7.19 -18.28 -9.17
C LYS A 57 8.23 -18.01 -8.09
N ARG A 58 9.42 -17.56 -8.51
CA ARG A 58 10.51 -17.13 -7.63
C ARG A 58 10.28 -15.71 -7.06
N THR A 59 9.09 -15.46 -6.52
CA THR A 59 8.76 -14.21 -5.83
C THR A 59 9.74 -13.94 -4.69
N ALA A 60 10.06 -12.67 -4.46
CA ALA A 60 10.91 -12.22 -3.38
C ALA A 60 10.09 -11.46 -2.32
N LEU A 61 10.68 -11.31 -1.13
CA LEU A 61 10.04 -10.60 -0.02
C LEU A 61 9.65 -9.16 -0.37
N LYS A 62 10.47 -8.49 -1.19
CA LYS A 62 10.19 -7.15 -1.72
C LYS A 62 8.87 -7.10 -2.49
N ASP A 63 8.57 -8.13 -3.28
CA ASP A 63 7.34 -8.18 -4.08
C ASP A 63 6.11 -8.28 -3.17
N ILE A 64 6.23 -9.05 -2.07
CA ILE A 64 5.18 -9.16 -1.05
C ILE A 64 4.98 -7.84 -0.31
N HIS A 65 6.06 -7.15 0.07
CA HIS A 65 5.95 -5.82 0.66
C HIS A 65 5.25 -4.84 -0.27
N ASN A 66 5.59 -4.85 -1.57
CA ASN A 66 4.93 -4.01 -2.57
C ASN A 66 3.42 -4.33 -2.68
N MET A 67 3.04 -5.61 -2.67
CA MET A 67 1.64 -6.02 -2.68
C MET A 67 0.90 -5.54 -1.41
N ILE A 68 1.50 -5.70 -0.24
CA ILE A 68 0.93 -5.23 1.03
C ILE A 68 0.79 -3.70 1.04
N HIS A 69 1.80 -2.97 0.58
CA HIS A 69 1.73 -1.52 0.46
C HIS A 69 0.61 -1.09 -0.50
N GLY A 70 0.45 -1.77 -1.64
CA GLY A 70 -0.67 -1.55 -2.55
C GLY A 70 -2.02 -1.82 -1.90
N ALA A 71 -2.18 -2.94 -1.21
CA ALA A 71 -3.39 -3.30 -0.49
C ALA A 71 -3.73 -2.30 0.64
N LYS A 72 -2.74 -1.79 1.36
CA LYS A 72 -2.97 -0.76 2.39
C LYS A 72 -3.48 0.56 1.80
N LYS A 73 -3.04 0.93 0.59
CA LYS A 73 -3.57 2.11 -0.11
C LYS A 73 -5.04 1.92 -0.46
N THR A 74 -5.45 0.72 -0.86
CA THR A 74 -6.87 0.43 -1.15
C THR A 74 -7.72 0.32 0.12
N PHE A 75 -7.18 -0.24 1.21
CA PHE A 75 -7.87 -0.32 2.50
C PHE A 75 -8.10 1.02 3.18
N ARG A 76 -7.26 2.03 2.89
CA ARG A 76 -7.45 3.40 3.38
C ARG A 76 -8.67 4.10 2.77
N GLY A 77 -9.42 3.45 1.87
CA GLY A 77 -10.67 3.98 1.33
C GLY A 77 -10.51 5.33 0.62
N GLY A 78 -9.31 5.59 0.09
CA GLY A 78 -8.94 6.89 -0.47
C GLY A 78 -8.70 8.00 0.54
N ARG A 79 -9.02 7.82 1.83
CA ARG A 79 -8.91 8.86 2.86
C ARG A 79 -7.52 8.86 3.50
N SER A 80 -6.78 9.92 3.26
CA SER A 80 -5.61 10.34 4.04
C SER A 80 -5.96 10.50 5.51
N ASP A 81 -4.94 10.49 6.38
CA ASP A 81 -5.15 10.75 7.82
C ASP A 81 -5.82 12.12 8.05
N ALA A 82 -5.56 13.10 7.16
CA ALA A 82 -6.24 14.40 7.17
C ALA A 82 -7.74 14.27 6.86
N GLU A 83 -8.13 13.53 5.81
CA GLU A 83 -9.54 13.31 5.47
C GLU A 83 -10.28 12.50 6.54
N ARG A 84 -9.59 11.59 7.23
CA ARG A 84 -10.14 10.91 8.41
C ARG A 84 -10.34 11.86 9.58
N ALA A 85 -9.38 12.75 9.84
CA ALA A 85 -9.52 13.74 10.89
C ALA A 85 -10.71 14.66 10.59
N ILE A 86 -10.86 15.14 9.34
CA ILE A 86 -12.00 15.96 8.90
C ILE A 86 -13.33 15.25 9.16
N ALA A 87 -13.47 13.97 8.79
CA ALA A 87 -14.71 13.23 9.02
C ALA A 87 -15.09 13.13 10.52
N VAL A 88 -14.11 12.97 11.42
CA VAL A 88 -14.34 12.97 12.87
C VAL A 88 -14.84 14.34 13.37
N LEU A 89 -14.47 15.41 12.68
CA LEU A 89 -14.82 16.77 13.05
C LEU A 89 -16.19 17.17 12.53
N ASP A 90 -16.54 16.74 11.33
CA ASP A 90 -17.89 16.86 10.79
C ASP A 90 -18.86 16.14 11.73
N GLU A 91 -18.53 14.91 12.15
CA GLU A 91 -19.31 14.16 13.16
C GLU A 91 -19.41 14.92 14.50
N PHE A 92 -18.32 15.54 14.96
CA PHE A 92 -18.33 16.33 16.21
C PHE A 92 -19.23 17.56 16.12
N ILE A 93 -19.20 18.29 15.00
CA ILE A 93 -20.06 19.46 14.77
C ILE A 93 -21.53 19.03 14.68
N GLU A 94 -21.81 17.91 14.00
CA GLU A 94 -23.16 17.38 13.83
C GLU A 94 -23.74 16.78 15.13
N SER A 95 -22.90 16.36 16.07
CA SER A 95 -23.33 15.69 17.30
C SER A 95 -24.14 16.57 18.27
N ALA A 96 -23.92 17.89 18.27
CA ALA A 96 -24.68 18.82 19.11
C ALA A 96 -24.73 20.24 18.50
N PRO A 97 -25.91 20.89 18.48
CA PRO A 97 -26.02 22.27 18.01
C PRO A 97 -25.20 23.21 18.92
N GLY A 98 -24.15 23.81 18.34
CA GLY A 98 -23.24 24.72 19.03
C GLY A 98 -21.79 24.23 19.10
N ASN A 99 -21.54 22.96 18.77
CA ASN A 99 -20.16 22.49 18.58
C ASN A 99 -19.58 23.13 17.31
N THR A 100 -18.39 23.71 17.43
CA THR A 100 -17.65 24.26 16.28
C THR A 100 -16.20 23.79 16.28
N ALA A 101 -15.62 23.67 15.09
CA ALA A 101 -14.23 23.32 14.90
C ALA A 101 -13.61 24.23 13.84
N GLU A 102 -12.53 24.92 14.19
CA GLU A 102 -11.84 25.87 13.29
C GLU A 102 -10.40 25.42 13.03
N PHE A 103 -9.92 25.71 11.81
CA PHE A 103 -8.55 25.45 11.41
C PHE A 103 -7.79 26.78 11.38
N ILE A 104 -6.78 26.93 12.25
CA ILE A 104 -5.91 28.11 12.26
C ILE A 104 -4.61 27.71 11.57
N VAL A 105 -4.38 28.28 10.38
CA VAL A 105 -3.11 28.13 9.64
C VAL A 105 -2.25 29.34 9.98
N ASP A 106 -1.14 29.10 10.68
CA ASP A 106 -0.12 30.12 10.85
C ASP A 106 0.78 30.15 9.60
N SER A 107 0.68 31.24 8.84
CA SER A 107 1.36 31.39 7.55
C SER A 107 2.89 31.49 7.67
N GLU A 108 3.42 31.72 8.87
CA GLU A 108 4.86 31.88 9.09
C GLU A 108 5.57 30.60 9.56
N SER A 109 4.86 29.68 10.20
CA SER A 109 5.48 28.51 10.84
C SER A 109 5.13 27.15 10.22
N ASP A 110 4.16 27.10 9.29
CA ASP A 110 3.58 25.85 8.78
C ASP A 110 3.04 24.94 9.90
N VAL A 111 2.84 25.52 11.10
CA VAL A 111 2.28 24.85 12.26
C VAL A 111 0.77 25.06 12.23
N TRP A 112 0.03 23.96 12.06
CA TRP A 112 -1.41 23.98 12.21
C TRP A 112 -1.76 23.86 13.70
N THR A 113 -2.55 24.81 14.22
CA THR A 113 -3.15 24.69 15.55
C THR A 113 -4.67 24.58 15.42
N ARG A 114 -5.28 23.72 16.23
CA ARG A 114 -6.69 23.35 16.08
C ARG A 114 -7.44 23.57 17.38
N ARG A 115 -8.56 24.28 17.30
CA ARG A 115 -9.43 24.60 18.44
C ARG A 115 -10.80 23.97 18.21
N MET A 116 -11.24 23.17 19.17
CA MET A 116 -12.61 22.66 19.26
C MET A 116 -13.30 23.38 20.40
N THR A 117 -14.50 23.87 20.16
CA THR A 117 -15.33 24.51 21.18
C THR A 117 -16.58 23.67 21.36
N PRO A 118 -16.66 22.89 22.45
CA PRO A 118 -17.89 22.23 22.83
C PRO A 118 -18.89 23.24 23.41
N THR A 119 -20.16 22.84 23.45
CA THR A 119 -21.21 23.52 24.21
C THR A 119 -21.08 23.27 25.72
#